data_AF-A0A815FIB7-F1
#
_entry.id   AF-A0A815FIB7-F1
#
_cell.length_a   1.000
_cell.length_b   1.000
_cell.length_c   1.000
_cell.angle_alpha   90.00
_cell.angle_beta   90.00
_cell.angle_gamma   90.00
#
_symmetry.space_group_name_H-M   'P 1'
#
loop_
_entity.id
_entity.type
_entity.pdbx_description
1 polymer ?
#
loop_
_entity_poly.entity_id
_entity_poly.type
_entity_poly.pdbx_seq_one_letter_code
_entity_poly.pdbx_strand_id
1 'polypeptide(L)'
;MGCRQSILSSPNPTPASLSSQSSADSIELEEILAEIPIHCRQPLINLPVQQFLNVYQHHLVGKYYFGQNKFLLAIAHEFQAMSQLGDMMPNHKDHFIFVDICNIVSSCFLELHVVEGAILTSQWALNITEKYTPTNYKTISYQYSRLGIAYQAKQAWKEARYYLTKAIDTTRLTNEIDEEYIRKLEADFDLIKNRIIDNTQVSMTIHELQPNPGEIMEDFCRRAITEMIACNAEHSTLASFKSEFERLPNKQTESEVNDEILNEVSENLENCVRVSALDTEEVNFIAAQFKNMCMKASPLLPAIIEAALTTIIDRIKDENLDADNEQFISLKQSAFIFSYTDESENYKKGVRVFEIRKKIESTDEQ
;
A
#
# COMPACT_ATOMS: atom_id res chain seq x y z
N MET A 1 -69.58 -2.62 -38.02
CA MET A 1 -68.26 -3.18 -38.34
C MET A 1 -67.29 -2.02 -38.50
N GLY A 2 -66.22 -1.98 -37.70
CA GLY A 2 -65.18 -0.96 -37.77
C GLY A 2 -64.84 -0.34 -36.41
N CYS A 3 -63.98 -1.00 -35.62
CA CYS A 3 -63.29 -0.39 -34.49
C CYS A 3 -61.77 -0.56 -34.69
N ARG A 4 -61.07 0.57 -34.76
CA ARG A 4 -59.60 0.67 -34.78
C ARG A 4 -59.06 0.38 -33.39
N GLN A 5 -58.02 -0.46 -33.29
CA GLN A 5 -57.16 -0.58 -32.10
C GLN A 5 -55.88 0.23 -32.34
N SER A 6 -55.59 1.15 -31.41
CA SER A 6 -54.34 1.89 -31.32
C SER A 6 -53.37 1.14 -30.41
N ILE A 7 -52.21 0.75 -30.95
CA ILE A 7 -51.08 0.19 -30.21
C ILE A 7 -50.19 1.36 -29.79
N LEU A 8 -49.99 1.54 -28.47
CA LEU A 8 -48.99 2.43 -27.89
C LEU A 8 -47.69 1.63 -27.75
N SER A 9 -46.67 2.03 -28.51
CA SER A 9 -45.28 1.59 -28.36
C SER A 9 -44.59 2.47 -27.32
N SER A 10 -43.99 1.85 -26.31
CA SER A 10 -43.07 2.48 -25.34
C SER A 10 -41.73 2.83 -26.01
N PRO A 11 -41.07 3.95 -25.64
CA PRO A 11 -39.75 4.27 -26.13
C PRO A 11 -38.67 3.50 -25.36
N ASN A 12 -37.71 2.93 -26.08
CA ASN A 12 -36.48 2.37 -25.50
C ASN A 12 -35.64 3.51 -24.89
N PRO A 13 -35.00 3.28 -23.72
CA PRO A 13 -34.05 4.23 -23.16
C PRO A 13 -32.76 4.27 -24.01
N THR A 14 -32.26 5.49 -24.21
CA THR A 14 -31.08 5.80 -25.03
C THR A 14 -29.79 5.50 -24.25
N PRO A 15 -28.81 4.76 -24.79
CA PRO A 15 -27.52 4.52 -24.14
C PRO A 15 -26.56 5.66 -24.47
N ALA A 16 -26.47 6.68 -23.60
CA ALA A 16 -25.64 7.86 -23.89
C ALA A 16 -24.60 8.23 -22.82
N SER A 17 -24.48 7.50 -21.70
CA SER A 17 -23.49 7.82 -20.64
C SER A 17 -22.30 6.85 -20.55
N LEU A 18 -22.35 5.68 -21.19
CA LEU A 18 -21.28 4.67 -21.13
C LEU A 18 -20.12 4.90 -22.12
N SER A 19 -20.30 5.74 -23.15
CA SER A 19 -19.30 5.88 -24.21
C SER A 19 -18.11 6.76 -23.83
N SER A 20 -18.28 7.76 -22.96
CA SER A 20 -17.20 8.68 -22.57
C SER A 20 -16.18 8.05 -21.62
N GLN A 21 -16.63 7.20 -20.70
CA GLN A 21 -15.77 6.57 -19.69
C GLN A 21 -14.78 5.59 -20.32
N SER A 22 -15.22 4.81 -21.32
CA SER A 22 -14.33 3.89 -22.05
C SER A 22 -13.18 4.61 -22.77
N SER A 23 -13.37 5.88 -23.15
CA SER A 23 -12.35 6.66 -23.84
C SER A 23 -11.25 7.18 -22.91
N ALA A 24 -11.60 7.53 -21.67
CA ALA A 24 -10.63 8.00 -20.67
C ALA A 24 -9.75 6.84 -20.17
N ASP A 25 -10.36 5.71 -19.80
CA ASP A 25 -9.65 4.51 -19.35
C ASP A 25 -8.67 3.99 -20.42
N SER A 26 -9.05 4.10 -21.70
CA SER A 26 -8.18 3.70 -22.80
C SER A 26 -6.94 4.61 -22.93
N ILE A 27 -7.10 5.92 -22.71
CA ILE A 27 -5.98 6.87 -22.75
C ILE A 27 -5.03 6.60 -21.58
N GLU A 28 -5.58 6.43 -20.37
CA GLU A 28 -4.79 6.15 -19.17
C GLU A 28 -4.02 4.82 -19.29
N LEU A 29 -4.66 3.78 -19.83
CA LEU A 29 -3.98 2.52 -20.11
C LEU A 29 -2.82 2.70 -21.10
N GLU A 30 -3.02 3.45 -22.19
CA GLU A 30 -1.96 3.70 -23.18
C GLU A 30 -0.78 4.47 -22.58
N GLU A 31 -1.03 5.43 -21.67
CA GLU A 31 0.02 6.14 -20.92
C GLU A 31 0.83 5.18 -20.06
N ILE A 32 0.18 4.28 -19.33
CA ILE A 32 0.87 3.25 -18.51
C ILE A 32 1.67 2.31 -19.40
N LEU A 33 1.08 1.83 -20.51
CA LEU A 33 1.75 0.93 -21.44
C LEU A 33 2.94 1.57 -22.14
N ALA A 34 2.97 2.90 -22.31
CA ALA A 34 4.10 3.62 -22.89
C ALA A 34 5.41 3.35 -22.14
N GLU A 35 5.36 3.21 -20.82
CA GLU A 35 6.50 2.91 -19.94
C GLU A 35 6.87 1.41 -19.91
N ILE A 36 6.00 0.53 -20.43
CA ILE A 36 6.22 -0.91 -20.47
C ILE A 36 6.87 -1.32 -21.81
N PRO A 37 7.93 -2.16 -21.80
CA PRO A 37 8.52 -2.71 -23.02
C PRO A 37 7.47 -3.39 -23.89
N ILE A 38 7.50 -3.15 -25.20
CA ILE A 38 6.46 -3.60 -26.15
C ILE A 38 6.15 -5.10 -26.02
N HIS A 39 7.18 -5.93 -25.86
CA HIS A 39 7.03 -7.39 -25.73
C HIS A 39 6.43 -7.84 -24.38
N CYS A 40 6.32 -6.94 -23.40
CA CYS A 40 5.65 -7.15 -22.12
C CYS A 40 4.23 -6.56 -22.08
N ARG A 41 3.74 -5.90 -23.14
CA ARG A 41 2.42 -5.23 -23.06
C ARG A 41 1.24 -6.19 -23.15
N GLN A 42 1.39 -7.29 -23.89
CA GLN A 42 0.26 -8.17 -24.20
C GLN A 42 -0.45 -8.77 -22.98
N PRO A 43 0.24 -9.23 -21.93
CA PRO A 43 -0.42 -9.70 -20.71
C PRO A 43 -1.32 -8.64 -20.08
N LEU A 44 -0.91 -7.38 -20.07
CA LEU A 44 -1.67 -6.25 -19.51
C LEU A 44 -2.87 -5.88 -20.37
N ILE A 45 -2.69 -5.84 -21.70
CA ILE A 45 -3.79 -5.55 -22.66
C ILE A 45 -4.92 -6.58 -22.55
N ASN A 46 -4.59 -7.82 -22.18
CA ASN A 46 -5.58 -8.88 -22.03
C ASN A 46 -6.37 -8.81 -20.72
N LEU A 47 -6.00 -7.92 -19.79
CA LEU A 47 -6.72 -7.73 -18.52
C LEU A 47 -7.97 -6.87 -18.71
N PRO A 48 -9.00 -7.02 -17.86
CA PRO A 48 -10.10 -6.07 -17.83
C PRO A 48 -9.58 -4.68 -17.46
N VAL A 49 -9.66 -3.72 -18.39
CA VAL A 49 -9.01 -2.39 -18.29
C VAL A 49 -9.31 -1.71 -16.96
N GLN A 50 -10.59 -1.62 -16.58
CA GLN A 50 -10.98 -0.94 -15.35
C GLN A 50 -10.43 -1.62 -14.08
N GLN A 51 -10.38 -2.96 -14.06
CA GLN A 51 -9.78 -3.68 -12.93
C GLN A 51 -8.27 -3.42 -12.87
N PHE A 52 -7.59 -3.43 -14.01
CA PHE A 52 -6.17 -3.14 -14.07
C PHE A 52 -5.86 -1.71 -13.59
N LEU A 53 -6.62 -0.70 -14.05
CA LEU A 53 -6.45 0.69 -13.65
C LEU A 53 -6.68 0.87 -12.14
N ASN A 54 -7.73 0.25 -11.58
CA ASN A 54 -7.98 0.27 -10.14
C ASN A 54 -6.80 -0.32 -9.33
N VAL A 55 -6.21 -1.41 -9.80
CA VAL A 55 -5.03 -2.00 -9.16
C VAL A 55 -3.80 -1.11 -9.32
N TYR A 56 -3.57 -0.55 -10.51
CA TYR A 56 -2.44 0.35 -10.79
C TYR A 56 -2.55 1.67 -10.00
N GLN A 57 -3.76 2.12 -9.69
CA GLN A 57 -3.99 3.28 -8.82
C GLN A 57 -3.35 3.09 -7.43
N HIS A 58 -3.31 1.87 -6.89
CA HIS A 58 -2.57 1.62 -5.65
C HIS A 58 -1.08 1.95 -5.80
N HIS A 59 -0.44 1.58 -6.91
CA HIS A 59 0.96 1.94 -7.18
C HIS A 59 1.14 3.46 -7.32
N LEU A 60 0.22 4.18 -7.98
CA LEU A 60 0.28 5.64 -8.06
C LEU A 60 0.15 6.31 -6.69
N VAL A 61 -0.73 5.82 -5.83
CA VAL A 61 -0.84 6.27 -4.43
C VAL A 61 0.41 5.91 -3.62
N GLY A 62 1.00 4.73 -3.88
CA GLY A 62 2.28 4.31 -3.30
C GLY A 62 3.41 5.29 -3.62
N LYS A 63 3.57 5.64 -4.91
CA LYS A 63 4.50 6.69 -5.39
C LYS A 63 4.26 8.04 -4.72
N TYR A 64 3.00 8.46 -4.61
CA TYR A 64 2.64 9.70 -3.95
C TYR A 64 3.10 9.71 -2.49
N TYR A 65 2.80 8.65 -1.72
CA TYR A 65 3.24 8.56 -0.34
C TYR A 65 4.75 8.44 -0.17
N PHE A 66 5.43 7.77 -1.10
CA PHE A 66 6.89 7.74 -1.14
C PHE A 66 7.47 9.16 -1.27
N GLY A 67 6.94 9.96 -2.21
CA GLY A 67 7.34 11.37 -2.38
C GLY A 67 7.07 12.25 -1.15
N GLN A 68 6.13 11.86 -0.29
CA GLN A 68 5.83 12.53 0.97
C GLN A 68 6.61 11.96 2.17
N ASN A 69 7.58 11.08 1.95
CA ASN A 69 8.33 10.35 2.99
C ASN A 69 7.44 9.53 3.95
N LYS A 70 6.24 9.11 3.50
CA LYS A 70 5.33 8.25 4.27
C LYS A 70 5.57 6.79 3.90
N PHE A 71 6.78 6.30 4.16
CA PHE A 71 7.30 5.02 3.65
C PHE A 71 6.43 3.80 3.99
N LEU A 72 5.87 3.73 5.20
CA LEU A 72 4.96 2.65 5.59
C LEU A 72 3.69 2.58 4.74
N LEU A 73 3.09 3.74 4.45
CA LEU A 73 1.89 3.81 3.60
C LEU A 73 2.24 3.48 2.15
N ALA A 74 3.37 3.99 1.66
CA ALA A 74 3.87 3.66 0.33
C ALA A 74 4.00 2.14 0.18
N ILE A 75 4.71 1.49 1.10
CA ILE A 75 4.87 0.03 1.14
C ILE A 75 3.53 -0.70 1.13
N ALA A 76 2.57 -0.28 1.96
CA ALA A 76 1.26 -0.95 2.03
C ALA A 76 0.52 -0.92 0.68
N HIS A 77 0.52 0.24 0.02
CA HIS A 77 -0.09 0.41 -1.30
C HIS A 77 0.65 -0.39 -2.38
N GLU A 78 1.99 -0.37 -2.39
CA GLU A 78 2.78 -1.16 -3.34
C GLU A 78 2.56 -2.67 -3.19
N PHE A 79 2.44 -3.18 -1.95
CA PHE A 79 2.13 -4.60 -1.74
C PHE A 79 0.71 -4.97 -2.14
N GLN A 80 -0.26 -4.07 -1.91
CA GLN A 80 -1.63 -4.29 -2.39
C GLN A 80 -1.66 -4.36 -3.93
N ALA A 81 -0.99 -3.43 -4.62
CA ALA A 81 -0.86 -3.46 -6.07
C ALA A 81 -0.17 -4.75 -6.55
N MET A 82 0.93 -5.14 -5.89
CA MET A 82 1.68 -6.34 -6.24
C MET A 82 0.85 -7.62 -6.11
N SER A 83 0.12 -7.76 -4.99
CA SER A 83 -0.73 -8.91 -4.70
C SER A 83 -1.84 -9.05 -5.75
N GLN A 84 -2.59 -7.97 -5.98
CA GLN A 84 -3.70 -7.95 -6.94
C GLN A 84 -3.23 -8.17 -8.39
N LEU A 85 -2.11 -7.56 -8.81
CA LEU A 85 -1.52 -7.84 -10.13
C LEU A 85 -1.05 -9.29 -10.25
N GLY A 86 -0.53 -9.87 -9.17
CA GLY A 86 -0.14 -11.28 -9.09
C GLY A 86 -1.32 -12.22 -9.33
N ASP A 87 -2.47 -11.91 -8.74
CA ASP A 87 -3.71 -12.67 -8.93
C ASP A 87 -4.29 -12.51 -10.35
N MET A 88 -4.20 -11.31 -10.92
CA MET A 88 -4.64 -11.05 -12.30
C MET A 88 -3.73 -11.71 -13.35
N MET A 89 -2.46 -11.94 -13.03
CA MET A 89 -1.46 -12.49 -13.95
C MET A 89 -0.63 -13.62 -13.32
N PRO A 90 -1.25 -14.76 -12.93
CA PRO A 90 -0.60 -15.79 -12.12
C PRO A 90 0.61 -16.47 -12.82
N ASN A 91 0.66 -16.42 -14.15
CA ASN A 91 1.76 -16.95 -14.97
C ASN A 91 2.87 -15.92 -15.26
N HIS A 92 2.72 -14.68 -14.79
CA HIS A 92 3.65 -13.58 -15.04
C HIS A 92 4.14 -12.94 -13.73
N LYS A 93 4.52 -13.77 -12.76
CA LYS A 93 5.02 -13.30 -11.45
C LYS A 93 6.30 -12.46 -11.52
N ASP A 94 7.00 -12.47 -12.64
CA ASP A 94 8.17 -11.65 -12.90
C ASP A 94 7.94 -10.60 -14.00
N HIS A 95 6.70 -10.20 -14.23
CA HIS A 95 6.35 -9.20 -15.25
C HIS A 95 7.09 -7.85 -15.05
N PHE A 96 7.43 -7.17 -16.16
CA PHE A 96 8.15 -5.89 -16.11
C PHE A 96 7.47 -4.80 -15.29
N ILE A 97 6.13 -4.84 -15.17
CA ILE A 97 5.36 -3.87 -14.37
C ILE A 97 5.79 -3.83 -12.89
N PHE A 98 6.32 -4.95 -12.35
CA PHE A 98 6.76 -5.01 -10.96
C PHE A 98 8.08 -4.29 -10.71
N VAL A 99 8.83 -3.85 -11.74
CA VAL A 99 10.12 -3.17 -11.56
C VAL A 99 9.94 -1.87 -10.76
N ASP A 100 8.98 -1.02 -11.13
CA ASP A 100 8.79 0.27 -10.45
C ASP A 100 8.27 0.07 -9.01
N ILE A 101 7.33 -0.86 -8.82
CA ILE A 101 6.83 -1.28 -7.50
C ILE A 101 8.00 -1.72 -6.61
N CYS A 102 8.83 -2.65 -7.08
CA CYS A 102 10.00 -3.14 -6.34
C CYS A 102 11.02 -2.03 -6.04
N ASN A 103 11.20 -1.06 -6.94
CA ASN A 103 12.08 0.08 -6.71
C ASN A 103 11.62 0.94 -5.54
N ILE A 104 10.32 1.24 -5.48
CA ILE A 104 9.73 2.05 -4.40
C ILE A 104 9.82 1.31 -3.09
N VAL A 105 9.42 0.05 -3.05
CA VAL A 105 9.49 -0.79 -1.85
C VAL A 105 10.93 -0.90 -1.35
N SER A 106 11.90 -1.15 -2.24
CA SER A 106 13.31 -1.23 -1.87
C SER A 106 13.84 0.08 -1.29
N SER A 107 13.48 1.23 -1.88
CA SER A 107 13.81 2.54 -1.33
C SER A 107 13.19 2.75 0.05
N CYS A 108 11.89 2.46 0.22
CA CYS A 108 11.22 2.57 1.51
C CYS A 108 11.88 1.69 2.57
N PHE A 109 12.28 0.47 2.22
CA PHE A 109 13.00 -0.42 3.14
C PHE A 109 14.36 0.12 3.54
N LEU A 110 15.12 0.76 2.64
CA LEU A 110 16.39 1.42 3.01
C LEU A 110 16.17 2.55 4.00
N GLU A 111 15.18 3.41 3.75
CA GLU A 111 14.82 4.53 4.64
C GLU A 111 14.33 4.05 6.01
N LEU A 112 13.70 2.87 6.06
CA LEU A 112 13.25 2.24 7.30
C LEU A 112 14.29 1.28 7.92
N HIS A 113 15.51 1.24 7.38
CA HIS A 113 16.60 0.36 7.81
C HIS A 113 16.28 -1.15 7.79
N VAL A 114 15.32 -1.58 6.95
CA VAL A 114 15.03 -3.00 6.67
C VAL A 114 15.93 -3.48 5.54
N VAL A 115 17.21 -3.64 5.87
CA VAL A 115 18.27 -3.83 4.88
C VAL A 115 18.07 -5.11 4.05
N GLU A 116 17.68 -6.22 4.67
CA GLU A 116 17.41 -7.48 3.95
C GLU A 116 16.26 -7.33 2.96
N GLY A 117 15.16 -6.71 3.38
CA GLY A 117 14.02 -6.40 2.50
C GLY A 117 14.42 -5.54 1.31
N ALA A 118 15.25 -4.52 1.54
CA ALA A 118 15.78 -3.66 0.49
C ALA A 118 16.65 -4.42 -0.52
N ILE A 119 17.58 -5.26 -0.05
CA ILE A 119 18.45 -6.08 -0.90
C ILE A 119 17.60 -6.98 -1.78
N LEU A 120 16.66 -7.71 -1.19
CA LEU A 120 15.92 -8.74 -1.89
C LEU A 120 14.90 -8.17 -2.89
N THR A 121 14.27 -7.03 -2.59
CA THR A 121 13.42 -6.31 -3.55
C THR A 121 14.23 -5.66 -4.67
N SER A 122 15.42 -5.12 -4.38
CA SER A 122 16.35 -4.64 -5.42
C SER A 122 16.84 -5.77 -6.33
N GLN A 123 17.15 -6.96 -5.77
CA GLN A 123 17.55 -8.13 -6.57
C GLN A 123 16.42 -8.56 -7.51
N TRP A 124 15.18 -8.52 -7.03
CA TRP A 124 14.02 -8.84 -7.85
C TRP A 124 13.86 -7.86 -9.02
N ALA A 125 13.91 -6.55 -8.75
CA ALA A 125 13.87 -5.52 -9.79
C ALA A 125 15.00 -5.67 -10.81
N LEU A 126 16.23 -5.97 -10.35
CA LEU A 126 17.37 -6.24 -11.23
C LEU A 126 17.11 -7.46 -12.13
N ASN A 127 16.69 -8.59 -11.57
CA ASN A 127 16.45 -9.81 -12.32
C ASN A 127 15.38 -9.62 -13.42
N ILE A 128 14.31 -8.89 -13.12
CA ILE A 128 13.27 -8.55 -14.11
C ILE A 128 13.88 -7.64 -15.20
N THR A 129 14.62 -6.61 -14.81
CA THR A 129 15.25 -5.67 -15.75
C THR A 129 16.23 -6.40 -16.69
N GLU A 130 17.11 -7.24 -16.16
CA GLU A 130 18.06 -8.02 -16.98
C GLU A 130 17.34 -9.00 -17.91
N LYS A 131 16.20 -9.58 -17.49
CA LYS A 131 15.42 -10.51 -18.30
C LYS A 131 14.74 -9.84 -19.49
N TYR A 132 14.10 -8.68 -19.29
CA TYR A 132 13.23 -8.07 -20.30
C TYR A 132 13.86 -6.87 -21.02
N THR A 133 14.79 -6.17 -20.38
CA THR A 133 15.48 -5.00 -20.96
C THR A 133 17.00 -5.08 -20.79
N PRO A 134 17.67 -6.15 -21.27
CA PRO A 134 19.10 -6.39 -21.05
C PRO A 134 20.03 -5.31 -21.63
N THR A 135 19.54 -4.51 -22.59
CA THR A 135 20.28 -3.40 -23.20
C THR A 135 19.92 -2.04 -22.61
N ASN A 136 19.00 -1.97 -21.64
CA ASN A 136 18.71 -0.74 -20.92
C ASN A 136 19.74 -0.54 -19.80
N TYR A 137 20.97 -0.23 -20.23
CA TYR A 137 22.13 -0.08 -19.34
C TYR A 137 21.90 0.99 -18.27
N LYS A 138 21.12 2.04 -18.56
CA LYS A 138 20.75 3.06 -17.58
C LYS A 138 19.95 2.47 -16.42
N THR A 139 18.85 1.78 -16.71
CA THR A 139 18.04 1.15 -15.66
C THR A 139 18.83 0.09 -14.91
N ILE A 140 19.59 -0.76 -15.61
CA ILE A 140 20.43 -1.80 -14.98
C ILE A 140 21.46 -1.17 -14.03
N SER A 141 22.12 -0.08 -14.43
CA SER A 141 23.05 0.64 -13.56
C SER A 141 22.36 1.15 -12.29
N TYR A 142 21.15 1.73 -12.40
CA TYR A 142 20.40 2.16 -11.22
C TYR A 142 20.12 0.99 -10.28
N GLN A 143 19.74 -0.18 -10.80
CA GLN A 143 19.51 -1.38 -9.98
C GLN A 143 20.78 -1.86 -9.26
N TYR A 144 21.91 -1.91 -9.97
CA TYR A 144 23.19 -2.24 -9.33
C TYR A 144 23.58 -1.21 -8.25
N SER A 145 23.34 0.08 -8.48
CA SER A 145 23.64 1.10 -7.47
C SER A 145 22.79 0.95 -6.21
N ARG A 146 21.50 0.61 -6.35
CA ARG A 146 20.60 0.33 -5.22
C ARG A 146 21.09 -0.85 -4.39
N LEU A 147 21.53 -1.94 -5.04
CA LEU A 147 22.16 -3.06 -4.34
C LEU A 147 23.46 -2.64 -3.64
N GLY A 148 24.29 -1.83 -4.29
CA GLY A 148 25.50 -1.26 -3.69
C GLY A 148 25.20 -0.53 -2.38
N ILE A 149 24.21 0.37 -2.40
CA ILE A 149 23.75 1.12 -1.22
C ILE A 149 23.17 0.17 -0.16
N ALA A 150 22.37 -0.82 -0.54
CA ALA A 150 21.77 -1.75 0.40
C ALA A 150 22.82 -2.62 1.11
N TYR A 151 23.82 -3.14 0.39
CA TYR A 151 24.94 -3.85 1.00
C TYR A 151 25.85 -2.92 1.81
N GLN A 152 25.96 -1.65 1.43
CA GLN A 152 26.65 -0.64 2.24
C GLN A 152 25.93 -0.45 3.59
N ALA A 153 24.60 -0.36 3.59
CA ALA A 153 23.80 -0.31 4.81
C ALA A 153 23.95 -1.59 5.67
N LYS A 154 24.11 -2.76 5.02
CA LYS A 154 24.45 -4.03 5.68
C LYS A 154 25.88 -4.09 6.22
N GLN A 155 26.73 -3.10 5.90
CA GLN A 155 28.18 -3.13 6.15
C GLN A 155 28.89 -4.32 5.46
N ALA A 156 28.27 -4.88 4.43
CA ALA A 156 28.81 -5.93 3.58
C ALA A 156 29.67 -5.29 2.48
N TRP A 157 30.81 -4.73 2.90
CA TRP A 157 31.60 -3.83 2.07
C TRP A 157 32.12 -4.46 0.76
N LYS A 158 32.36 -5.77 0.74
CA LYS A 158 32.83 -6.48 -0.46
C LYS A 158 31.73 -6.55 -1.52
N GLU A 159 30.52 -6.90 -1.11
CA GLU A 159 29.31 -6.98 -1.92
C GLU A 159 28.92 -5.58 -2.40
N ALA A 160 28.92 -4.60 -1.50
CA ALA A 160 28.65 -3.20 -1.84
C ALA A 160 29.61 -2.68 -2.91
N ARG A 161 30.91 -2.93 -2.75
CA ARG A 161 31.94 -2.60 -3.75
C ARG A 161 31.69 -3.30 -5.08
N TYR A 162 31.35 -4.59 -5.05
CA TYR A 162 31.06 -5.38 -6.24
C TYR A 162 29.92 -4.76 -7.05
N TYR A 163 28.80 -4.45 -6.40
CA TYR A 163 27.64 -3.88 -7.08
C TYR A 163 27.84 -2.44 -7.55
N LEU A 164 28.54 -1.59 -6.79
CA LEU A 164 28.89 -0.25 -7.29
C LEU A 164 29.85 -0.30 -8.48
N THR A 165 30.78 -1.25 -8.51
CA THR A 165 31.64 -1.47 -9.69
C THR A 165 30.80 -1.85 -10.90
N LYS A 166 29.85 -2.77 -10.73
CA LYS A 166 28.90 -3.15 -11.78
C LYS A 166 28.07 -1.97 -12.28
N ALA A 167 27.60 -1.11 -11.37
CA ALA A 167 26.89 0.12 -11.74
C ALA A 167 27.77 1.01 -12.63
N ILE A 168 28.99 1.36 -12.17
CA ILE A 168 29.95 2.21 -12.92
C ILE A 168 30.33 1.60 -14.28
N ASP A 169 30.60 0.29 -14.33
CA ASP A 169 30.93 -0.36 -15.60
C ASP A 169 29.73 -0.35 -16.57
N THR A 170 28.52 -0.47 -16.04
CA THR A 170 27.29 -0.40 -16.84
C THR A 170 27.02 1.03 -17.33
N THR A 171 27.30 2.06 -16.52
CA THR A 171 27.12 3.45 -16.98
C THR A 171 27.98 3.77 -18.19
N ARG A 172 29.18 3.19 -18.28
CA ARG A 172 30.11 3.35 -19.41
C ARG A 172 29.60 2.74 -20.72
N LEU A 173 28.54 1.93 -20.68
CA LEU A 173 27.92 1.31 -21.85
C LEU A 173 26.82 2.19 -22.47
N THR A 174 26.50 3.35 -21.88
CA THR A 174 25.43 4.25 -22.37
C THR A 174 25.82 5.72 -22.22
N ASN A 175 25.26 6.57 -23.09
CA ASN A 175 25.40 8.02 -23.01
C ASN A 175 24.17 8.71 -22.38
N GLU A 176 23.19 7.93 -21.90
CA GLU A 176 21.91 8.44 -21.36
C GLU A 176 21.96 8.82 -19.88
N ILE A 177 23.13 8.68 -19.26
CA ILE A 177 23.35 8.88 -17.84
C ILE A 177 24.06 10.21 -17.62
N ASP A 178 23.55 10.97 -16.65
CA ASP A 178 24.13 12.24 -16.25
C ASP A 178 25.49 12.04 -15.55
N GLU A 179 26.45 12.92 -15.85
CA GLU A 179 27.75 13.02 -15.18
C GLU A 179 27.60 13.21 -13.66
N GLU A 180 26.54 13.86 -13.19
CA GLU A 180 26.24 13.96 -11.75
C GLU A 180 26.03 12.59 -11.11
N TYR A 181 25.27 11.70 -11.75
CA TYR A 181 25.03 10.36 -11.24
C TYR A 181 26.32 9.52 -11.21
N ILE A 182 27.15 9.61 -12.25
CA ILE A 182 28.45 8.92 -12.29
C ILE A 182 29.34 9.39 -11.13
N ARG A 183 29.44 10.72 -10.92
CA ARG A 183 30.21 11.28 -9.79
C ARG A 183 29.70 10.80 -8.44
N LYS A 184 28.38 10.66 -8.27
CA LYS A 184 27.79 10.10 -7.04
C LYS A 184 28.22 8.64 -6.83
N LEU A 185 28.15 7.80 -7.86
CA LEU A 185 28.60 6.40 -7.77
C LEU A 185 30.08 6.29 -7.42
N GLU A 186 30.92 7.13 -8.02
CA GLU A 186 32.36 7.17 -7.74
C GLU A 186 32.64 7.60 -6.29
N ALA A 187 31.90 8.59 -5.78
CA ALA A 187 32.00 9.02 -4.39
C ALA A 187 31.58 7.93 -3.40
N ASP A 188 30.45 7.24 -3.66
CA ASP A 188 30.00 6.10 -2.86
C ASP A 188 31.03 4.95 -2.90
N PHE A 189 31.62 4.70 -4.07
CA PHE A 189 32.66 3.69 -4.25
C PHE A 189 33.94 4.01 -3.45
N ASP A 190 34.40 5.26 -3.49
CA ASP A 190 35.58 5.70 -2.74
C ASP A 190 35.35 5.65 -1.23
N LEU A 191 34.14 5.98 -0.76
CA LEU A 191 33.75 5.83 0.64
C LEU A 191 33.89 4.37 1.10
N ILE A 192 33.40 3.42 0.31
CA ILE A 192 33.50 1.99 0.61
C ILE A 192 34.96 1.53 0.57
N LYS A 193 35.75 1.99 -0.39
CA LYS A 193 37.18 1.65 -0.49
C LYS A 193 37.95 2.05 0.76
N ASN A 194 37.68 3.23 1.31
CA ASN A 194 38.28 3.69 2.56
C ASN A 194 37.81 2.84 3.75
N ARG A 195 36.51 2.51 3.83
CA ARG A 195 35.96 1.63 4.89
C ARG A 195 36.53 0.22 4.89
N ILE A 196 36.83 -0.35 3.71
CA ILE A 196 37.49 -1.66 3.59
C ILE A 196 38.90 -1.61 4.16
N ILE A 197 39.62 -0.50 3.97
CA ILE A 197 40.98 -0.29 4.49
C ILE A 197 40.93 -0.10 6.02
N ASP A 198 39.92 0.60 6.52
CA ASP A 198 39.78 0.99 7.93
C ASP A 198 39.22 -0.11 8.85
N ASN A 199 38.87 -1.30 8.33
CA ASN A 199 37.97 -2.25 8.99
C ASN A 199 38.56 -2.92 10.26
N THR A 200 38.59 -2.14 11.35
CA THR A 200 38.51 -2.57 12.75
C THR A 200 37.02 -2.67 13.08
N GLN A 201 36.58 -3.88 13.42
CA GLN A 201 35.18 -4.25 13.64
C GLN A 201 34.44 -3.29 14.58
N VAL A 202 33.51 -2.50 14.03
CA VAL A 202 32.34 -2.03 14.79
C VAL A 202 31.13 -2.68 14.14
N SER A 203 30.81 -3.88 14.60
CA SER A 203 29.57 -4.57 14.24
C SER A 203 28.42 -3.85 14.94
N MET A 204 27.67 -3.03 14.21
CA MET A 204 26.34 -2.65 14.70
C MET A 204 25.44 -3.86 14.51
N THR A 205 24.82 -4.34 15.59
CA THR A 205 23.85 -5.42 15.56
C THR A 205 22.56 -4.89 14.93
N ILE A 206 22.46 -4.94 13.60
CA ILE A 206 21.19 -4.78 12.89
C ILE A 206 20.44 -6.10 13.10
N HIS A 207 19.17 -6.05 13.51
CA HIS A 207 18.33 -7.24 13.56
C HIS A 207 18.10 -7.73 12.13
N GLU A 208 18.89 -8.72 11.70
CA GLU A 208 18.79 -9.29 10.36
C GLU A 208 17.53 -10.17 10.26
N LEU A 209 16.60 -9.77 9.39
CA LEU A 209 15.41 -10.56 9.11
C LEU A 209 15.64 -11.41 7.86
N GLN A 210 15.70 -12.74 8.00
CA GLN A 210 15.94 -13.65 6.87
C GLN A 210 14.63 -14.27 6.36
N PRO A 211 14.49 -14.52 5.04
CA PRO A 211 13.38 -15.30 4.50
C PRO A 211 13.37 -16.72 5.05
N ASN A 212 12.19 -17.25 5.35
CA ASN A 212 12.03 -18.64 5.75
C ASN A 212 12.18 -19.56 4.53
N PRO A 213 12.65 -20.82 4.70
CA PRO A 213 12.73 -21.76 3.59
C PRO A 213 11.36 -21.97 2.91
N GLY A 214 11.29 -21.68 1.60
CA GLY A 214 10.06 -21.83 0.81
C GLY A 214 9.05 -20.67 0.95
N GLU A 215 9.35 -19.66 1.75
CA GLU A 215 8.55 -18.44 1.84
C GLU A 215 8.62 -17.69 0.53
N ILE A 216 7.47 -17.38 -0.07
CA ILE A 216 7.42 -16.55 -1.25
C ILE A 216 7.72 -15.10 -0.86
N MET A 217 8.18 -14.33 -1.84
CA MET A 217 8.67 -12.97 -1.63
C MET A 217 7.67 -12.07 -0.88
N GLU A 218 6.42 -12.15 -1.30
CA GLU A 218 5.32 -11.40 -0.72
C GLU A 218 5.15 -11.69 0.78
N ASP A 219 5.23 -12.96 1.18
CA ASP A 219 5.09 -13.38 2.57
C ASP A 219 6.27 -12.89 3.42
N PHE A 220 7.50 -13.02 2.91
CA PHE A 220 8.68 -12.50 3.60
C PHE A 220 8.56 -11.00 3.82
N CYS A 221 8.17 -10.24 2.80
CA CYS A 221 8.03 -8.80 2.93
C CYS A 221 6.87 -8.41 3.86
N ARG A 222 5.71 -9.08 3.80
CA ARG A 222 4.61 -8.88 4.76
C ARG A 222 5.11 -9.11 6.18
N ARG A 223 5.81 -10.22 6.42
CA ARG A 223 6.41 -10.52 7.73
C ARG A 223 7.45 -9.49 8.15
N ALA A 224 8.30 -9.04 7.23
CA ALA A 224 9.31 -8.02 7.51
C ALA A 224 8.69 -6.68 7.88
N ILE A 225 7.59 -6.30 7.23
CA ILE A 225 6.82 -5.13 7.61
C ILE A 225 6.17 -5.34 8.98
N THR A 226 5.57 -6.50 9.25
CA THR A 226 4.99 -6.80 10.57
C THR A 226 6.04 -6.77 11.67
N GLU A 227 7.22 -7.36 11.45
CA GLU A 227 8.33 -7.37 12.42
C GLU A 227 8.96 -5.99 12.56
N MET A 228 9.08 -5.21 11.49
CA MET A 228 9.55 -3.83 11.58
C MET A 228 8.53 -2.92 12.27
N ILE A 229 7.24 -3.06 11.96
CA ILE A 229 6.17 -2.40 12.72
C ILE A 229 6.30 -2.79 14.19
N ALA A 230 6.60 -4.05 14.51
CA ALA A 230 6.81 -4.57 15.86
C ALA A 230 8.14 -4.14 16.54
N CYS A 231 9.22 -3.90 15.81
CA CYS A 231 10.50 -3.42 16.35
C CYS A 231 10.52 -1.90 16.51
N ASN A 232 10.00 -1.14 15.53
CA ASN A 232 9.76 0.29 15.69
C ASN A 232 8.76 0.58 16.81
N ALA A 233 7.88 -0.38 17.06
CA ALA A 233 6.98 -0.46 18.18
C ALA A 233 7.67 -0.66 19.55
N GLU A 234 8.78 -1.36 19.64
CA GLU A 234 9.53 -1.49 20.91
C GLU A 234 10.32 -0.21 21.26
N HIS A 235 10.58 0.66 20.28
CA HIS A 235 11.32 1.92 20.44
C HIS A 235 10.46 3.19 20.23
N SER A 236 9.16 3.03 19.95
CA SER A 236 8.15 4.10 19.91
C SER A 236 6.86 3.61 20.59
N THR A 237 5.80 4.41 20.66
CA THR A 237 4.50 4.01 21.25
C THR A 237 3.76 2.86 20.53
N LEU A 238 4.37 2.20 19.53
CA LEU A 238 3.73 1.18 18.71
C LEU A 238 3.86 -0.28 19.24
N ALA A 239 4.49 -0.58 20.39
CA ALA A 239 4.63 -1.94 20.99
C ALA A 239 3.31 -2.73 21.01
N SER A 240 2.20 -2.01 21.13
CA SER A 240 0.85 -2.55 21.12
C SER A 240 0.42 -3.17 19.77
N PHE A 241 1.03 -2.83 18.63
CA PHE A 241 0.46 -3.17 17.32
C PHE A 241 0.48 -4.65 17.00
N LYS A 242 1.57 -5.39 17.24
CA LYS A 242 1.64 -6.81 16.88
C LYS A 242 0.61 -7.65 17.62
N SER A 243 0.45 -7.42 18.94
CA SER A 243 -0.60 -8.08 19.70
C SER A 243 -2.00 -7.70 19.22
N GLU A 244 -2.18 -6.48 18.70
CA GLU A 244 -3.47 -5.98 18.20
C GLU A 244 -3.85 -6.54 16.83
N PHE A 245 -2.88 -6.83 15.94
CA PHE A 245 -3.11 -7.56 14.68
C PHE A 245 -3.55 -9.01 14.90
N GLU A 246 -3.41 -9.53 16.11
CA GLU A 246 -3.85 -10.86 16.51
C GLU A 246 -4.91 -10.83 17.62
N ARG A 247 -5.30 -9.64 18.09
CA ARG A 247 -6.21 -9.50 19.23
C ARG A 247 -7.62 -9.80 18.78
N LEU A 248 -8.25 -10.75 19.47
CA LEU A 248 -9.66 -11.03 19.32
C LEU A 248 -10.48 -10.04 20.16
N PRO A 249 -11.70 -9.66 19.72
CA PRO A 249 -12.59 -8.83 20.48
C PRO A 249 -12.82 -9.36 21.90
N ASN A 250 -12.67 -8.48 22.89
CA ASN A 250 -12.94 -8.81 24.29
C ASN A 250 -14.30 -8.24 24.69
N LYS A 251 -15.30 -9.09 24.89
CA LYS A 251 -16.63 -8.63 25.33
C LYS A 251 -16.62 -7.97 26.72
N GLN A 252 -15.62 -8.23 27.56
CA GLN A 252 -15.54 -7.58 28.87
C GLN A 252 -15.25 -6.08 28.74
N THR A 253 -14.49 -5.65 27.73
CA THR A 253 -14.17 -4.24 27.53
C THR A 253 -15.38 -3.41 27.09
N GLU A 254 -16.44 -4.03 26.55
CA GLU A 254 -17.71 -3.33 26.26
C GLU A 254 -18.35 -2.75 27.53
N SER A 255 -18.18 -3.40 28.68
CA SER A 255 -18.71 -2.90 29.96
C SER A 255 -17.94 -1.69 30.52
N GLU A 256 -16.74 -1.43 30.00
CA GLU A 256 -15.91 -0.29 30.39
C GLU A 256 -16.21 0.96 29.55
N VAL A 257 -16.96 0.81 28.45
CA VAL A 257 -17.32 1.91 27.55
C VAL A 257 -18.47 2.72 28.17
N ASN A 258 -18.17 3.96 28.53
CA ASN A 258 -19.14 4.94 29.02
C ASN A 258 -19.41 6.03 27.96
N ASP A 259 -20.33 6.94 28.24
CA ASP A 259 -20.71 8.00 27.29
C ASP A 259 -19.56 8.97 26.97
N GLU A 260 -18.64 9.22 27.91
CA GLU A 260 -17.46 10.07 27.66
C GLU A 260 -16.53 9.44 26.61
N ILE A 261 -16.26 8.14 26.76
CA ILE A 261 -15.46 7.35 25.80
C ILE A 261 -16.15 7.33 24.43
N LEU A 262 -17.47 7.09 24.40
CA LEU A 262 -18.23 7.08 23.15
C LEU A 262 -18.15 8.42 22.43
N ASN A 263 -18.29 9.52 23.17
CA ASN A 263 -18.22 10.86 22.61
C ASN A 263 -16.83 11.17 22.05
N GLU A 264 -15.76 10.85 22.80
CA GLU A 264 -14.37 11.05 22.36
C GLU A 264 -14.07 10.25 21.09
N VAL A 265 -14.43 8.96 21.06
CA VAL A 265 -14.19 8.08 19.89
C VAL A 265 -15.02 8.53 18.70
N SER A 266 -16.28 8.92 18.92
CA SER A 266 -17.19 9.40 17.88
C SER A 266 -16.71 10.72 17.25
N GLU A 267 -16.21 11.67 18.05
CA GLU A 267 -15.65 12.93 17.54
C GLU A 267 -14.41 12.67 16.66
N ASN A 268 -13.53 11.78 17.12
CA ASN A 268 -12.35 11.40 16.36
C ASN A 268 -12.70 10.60 15.09
N LEU A 269 -13.79 9.83 15.10
CA LEU A 269 -14.28 9.11 13.93
C LEU A 269 -14.83 10.09 12.89
N GLU A 270 -15.61 11.08 13.30
CA GLU A 270 -16.05 12.16 12.40
C GLU A 270 -14.88 12.93 11.80
N ASN A 271 -13.87 13.26 12.62
CA ASN A 271 -12.67 13.95 12.15
C ASN A 271 -11.86 13.06 11.19
N CYS A 272 -11.75 11.76 11.47
CA CYS A 272 -11.12 10.78 10.59
C CYS A 272 -11.77 10.79 9.21
N VAL A 273 -13.11 10.74 9.20
CA VAL A 273 -13.89 10.80 7.97
C VAL A 273 -13.64 12.12 7.26
N ARG A 274 -13.76 13.28 7.92
CA ARG A 274 -13.54 14.60 7.28
C ARG A 274 -12.16 14.74 6.63
N VAL A 275 -11.12 14.20 7.25
CA VAL A 275 -9.73 14.30 6.76
C VAL A 275 -9.43 13.26 5.68
N SER A 276 -9.98 12.05 5.80
CA SER A 276 -9.70 10.92 4.88
C SER A 276 -10.64 10.88 3.67
N ALA A 277 -11.78 11.59 3.74
CA ALA A 277 -12.87 11.61 2.76
C ALA A 277 -12.53 12.22 1.39
N LEU A 278 -11.30 12.66 1.14
CA LEU A 278 -11.00 13.39 -0.08
C LEU A 278 -10.76 12.48 -1.29
N ASP A 279 -10.21 11.26 -1.13
CA ASP A 279 -9.71 10.51 -2.32
C ASP A 279 -9.99 9.00 -2.37
N THR A 280 -10.59 8.36 -1.35
CA THR A 280 -10.81 6.89 -1.35
C THR A 280 -12.28 6.52 -1.16
N GLU A 281 -12.75 5.53 -1.93
CA GLU A 281 -14.14 5.03 -1.83
C GLU A 281 -14.38 4.20 -0.56
N GLU A 282 -13.32 3.57 -0.05
CA GLU A 282 -13.34 2.66 1.10
C GLU A 282 -12.05 2.76 1.94
N VAL A 283 -12.20 2.76 3.26
CA VAL A 283 -11.09 2.72 4.23
C VAL A 283 -11.33 1.62 5.23
N ASN A 284 -10.34 0.75 5.42
CA ASN A 284 -10.36 -0.34 6.37
C ASN A 284 -9.28 -0.16 7.43
N PHE A 285 -9.62 -0.37 8.71
CA PHE A 285 -8.66 -0.26 9.81
C PHE A 285 -9.03 -1.11 11.02
N ILE A 286 -8.04 -1.49 11.83
CA ILE A 286 -8.24 -2.02 13.19
C ILE A 286 -8.18 -0.89 14.23
N ALA A 287 -8.68 -1.12 15.44
CA ALA A 287 -8.74 -0.10 16.49
C ALA A 287 -7.35 0.48 16.86
N ALA A 288 -6.30 -0.33 16.81
CA ALA A 288 -4.93 0.17 17.01
C ALA A 288 -4.54 1.18 15.93
N GLN A 289 -4.81 0.87 14.66
CA GLN A 289 -4.54 1.79 13.54
C GLN A 289 -5.35 3.09 13.71
N PHE A 290 -6.63 2.99 14.06
CA PHE A 290 -7.47 4.16 14.36
C PHE A 290 -6.87 5.04 15.46
N LYS A 291 -6.43 4.43 16.58
CA LYS A 291 -5.76 5.15 17.66
C LYS A 291 -4.56 5.95 17.14
N ASN A 292 -3.71 5.32 16.33
CA ASN A 292 -2.53 5.99 15.79
C ASN A 292 -2.85 7.07 14.76
N MET A 293 -3.92 6.92 13.99
CA MET A 293 -4.27 7.90 12.97
C MET A 293 -4.98 9.10 13.59
N CYS A 294 -5.92 8.85 14.51
CA CYS A 294 -6.92 9.81 14.93
C CYS A 294 -6.84 10.16 16.41
N MET A 295 -6.33 9.27 17.26
CA MET A 295 -6.37 9.44 18.72
C MET A 295 -4.98 9.33 19.37
N LYS A 296 -3.93 9.87 18.73
CA LYS A 296 -2.53 9.73 19.20
C LYS A 296 -2.32 10.19 20.64
N ALA A 297 -3.01 11.25 21.04
CA ALA A 297 -2.92 11.83 22.38
C ALA A 297 -3.86 11.17 23.39
N SER A 298 -4.77 10.31 22.94
CA SER A 298 -5.76 9.68 23.81
C SER A 298 -5.12 8.61 24.69
N PRO A 299 -5.45 8.58 26.00
CA PRO A 299 -5.00 7.52 26.90
C PRO A 299 -5.69 6.18 26.63
N LEU A 300 -6.79 6.16 25.86
CA LEU A 300 -7.61 4.97 25.64
C LEU A 300 -6.83 3.83 25.01
N LEU A 301 -7.02 2.62 25.52
CA LEU A 301 -6.40 1.42 24.95
C LEU A 301 -7.12 1.03 23.64
N PRO A 302 -6.41 0.43 22.66
CA PRO A 302 -7.04 -0.06 21.44
C PRO A 302 -8.26 -0.98 21.67
N ALA A 303 -8.25 -1.82 22.72
CA ALA A 303 -9.40 -2.65 23.06
C ALA A 303 -10.64 -1.85 23.48
N ILE A 304 -10.46 -0.75 24.23
CA ILE A 304 -11.56 0.16 24.60
C ILE A 304 -12.07 0.90 23.37
N ILE A 305 -11.15 1.36 22.51
CA ILE A 305 -11.48 2.01 21.23
C ILE A 305 -12.27 1.04 20.33
N GLU A 306 -11.87 -0.22 20.24
CA GLU A 306 -12.59 -1.25 19.47
C GLU A 306 -14.02 -1.46 19.99
N ALA A 307 -14.19 -1.60 21.30
CA ALA A 307 -15.50 -1.77 21.93
C ALA A 307 -16.38 -0.53 21.72
N ALA A 308 -15.80 0.67 21.83
CA ALA A 308 -16.49 1.92 21.57
C ALA A 308 -16.92 2.04 20.09
N LEU A 309 -16.02 1.81 19.14
CA LEU A 309 -16.33 1.81 17.71
C LEU A 309 -17.43 0.79 17.35
N THR A 310 -17.36 -0.42 17.92
CA THR A 310 -18.41 -1.44 17.76
C THR A 310 -19.76 -0.89 18.22
N THR A 311 -19.80 -0.34 19.43
CA THR A 311 -21.03 0.22 20.03
C THR A 311 -21.58 1.39 19.21
N ILE A 312 -20.71 2.29 18.73
CA ILE A 312 -21.11 3.43 17.89
C ILE A 312 -21.73 2.93 16.58
N ILE A 313 -21.10 1.97 15.91
CA ILE A 313 -21.60 1.42 14.64
C ILE A 313 -22.92 0.68 14.84
N ASP A 314 -23.06 -0.09 15.91
CA ASP A 314 -24.30 -0.79 16.23
C ASP A 314 -25.44 0.21 16.51
N ARG A 315 -25.16 1.31 17.23
CA ARG A 315 -26.11 2.40 17.44
C ARG A 315 -26.51 3.05 16.11
N ILE A 316 -25.55 3.40 15.25
CA ILE A 316 -25.83 4.00 13.92
C ILE A 316 -26.76 3.10 13.08
N LYS A 317 -26.59 1.77 13.17
CA LYS A 317 -27.40 0.78 12.47
C LYS A 317 -28.79 0.58 13.08
N ASP A 318 -29.01 0.92 14.35
CA ASP A 318 -30.33 0.82 14.98
C ASP A 318 -31.30 1.83 14.34
N GLU A 319 -32.45 1.31 13.88
CA GLU A 319 -33.53 2.11 13.30
C GLU A 319 -34.23 2.95 14.36
N ASN A 320 -34.23 2.51 15.63
CA ASN A 320 -34.92 3.15 16.75
C ASN A 320 -34.00 4.08 17.56
N LEU A 321 -32.90 4.54 16.97
CA LEU A 321 -31.96 5.43 17.64
C LEU A 321 -32.71 6.64 18.22
N ASP A 322 -32.59 6.83 19.53
CA ASP A 322 -33.25 7.90 20.26
C ASP A 322 -32.82 9.27 19.70
N ALA A 323 -33.79 10.16 19.52
CA ALA A 323 -33.57 11.46 18.87
C ALA A 323 -32.65 12.38 19.69
N ASP A 324 -32.42 12.05 20.96
CA ASP A 324 -31.70 12.89 21.90
C ASP A 324 -30.17 12.80 21.79
N ASN A 325 -29.61 11.92 20.92
CA ASN A 325 -28.17 11.85 20.69
C ASN A 325 -27.74 12.42 19.33
N GLU A 326 -27.61 13.75 19.27
CA GLU A 326 -27.25 14.50 18.06
C GLU A 326 -25.96 13.99 17.38
N GLN A 327 -24.99 13.48 18.16
CA GLN A 327 -23.70 13.05 17.62
C GLN A 327 -23.81 11.78 16.75
N PHE A 328 -24.56 10.77 17.19
CA PHE A 328 -24.76 9.57 16.37
C PHE A 328 -25.67 9.84 15.16
N ILE A 329 -26.58 10.81 15.29
CA ILE A 329 -27.41 11.27 14.18
C ILE A 329 -26.53 11.89 13.08
N SER A 330 -25.55 12.73 13.45
CA SER A 330 -24.57 13.31 12.52
C SER A 330 -23.82 12.23 11.74
N LEU A 331 -23.25 11.23 12.43
CA LEU A 331 -22.57 10.10 11.77
C LEU A 331 -23.52 9.30 10.86
N LYS A 332 -24.74 8.99 11.31
CA LYS A 332 -25.74 8.25 10.52
C LYS A 332 -26.16 9.01 9.25
N GLN A 333 -26.27 10.34 9.34
CA GLN A 333 -26.62 11.23 8.24
C GLN A 333 -25.44 11.55 7.32
N SER A 334 -24.20 11.23 7.72
CA SER A 334 -23.02 11.49 6.90
C SER A 334 -23.07 10.80 5.53
N ALA A 335 -22.21 11.22 4.61
CA ALA A 335 -22.06 10.59 3.29
C ALA A 335 -21.38 9.21 3.34
N PHE A 336 -21.25 8.60 4.51
CA PHE A 336 -20.51 7.36 4.73
C PHE A 336 -21.36 6.28 5.38
N ILE A 337 -21.02 5.03 5.09
CA ILE A 337 -21.54 3.81 5.68
C ILE A 337 -20.45 3.25 6.57
N PHE A 338 -20.81 2.92 7.81
CA PHE A 338 -19.90 2.34 8.79
C PHE A 338 -20.26 0.88 9.03
N SER A 339 -19.29 -0.01 8.89
CA SER A 339 -19.41 -1.44 9.17
C SER A 339 -18.18 -1.97 9.89
N TYR A 340 -18.25 -3.22 10.33
CA TYR A 340 -17.10 -3.98 10.78
C TYR A 340 -17.29 -5.46 10.43
N THR A 341 -16.18 -6.19 10.30
CA THR A 341 -16.13 -7.62 10.03
C THR A 341 -15.03 -8.29 10.88
N ASP A 342 -15.30 -9.50 11.33
CA ASP A 342 -14.32 -10.34 12.05
C ASP A 342 -13.70 -11.41 11.11
N GLU A 343 -14.08 -11.40 9.82
CA GLU A 343 -13.71 -12.40 8.79
C GLU A 343 -12.91 -11.77 7.64
N SER A 344 -12.06 -10.78 7.93
CA SER A 344 -11.21 -10.16 6.90
C SER A 344 -10.11 -11.11 6.44
N GLU A 345 -9.90 -11.22 5.11
CA GLU A 345 -8.83 -12.02 4.52
C GLU A 345 -7.43 -11.44 4.78
N ASN A 346 -7.36 -10.15 5.09
CA ASN A 346 -6.10 -9.43 5.32
C ASN A 346 -5.56 -9.57 6.75
N TYR A 347 -6.37 -10.12 7.68
CA TYR A 347 -6.04 -10.19 9.10
C TYR A 347 -6.25 -11.62 9.64
N LYS A 348 -5.69 -11.90 10.83
CA LYS A 348 -5.93 -13.18 11.50
C LYS A 348 -7.42 -13.34 11.76
N LYS A 349 -7.95 -14.54 11.50
CA LYS A 349 -9.37 -14.85 11.71
C LYS A 349 -9.84 -14.42 13.11
N GLY A 350 -10.92 -13.65 13.16
CA GLY A 350 -11.53 -13.13 14.38
C GLY A 350 -11.04 -11.75 14.81
N VAL A 351 -10.06 -11.15 14.13
CA VAL A 351 -9.67 -9.76 14.35
C VAL A 351 -10.71 -8.84 13.74
N ARG A 352 -11.22 -7.88 14.53
CA ARG A 352 -12.24 -6.94 14.07
C ARG A 352 -11.64 -5.83 13.22
N VAL A 353 -12.10 -5.77 11.97
CA VAL A 353 -11.75 -4.73 11.01
C VAL A 353 -12.96 -3.81 10.84
N PHE A 354 -12.75 -2.52 11.02
CA PHE A 354 -13.74 -1.47 10.80
C PHE A 354 -13.62 -0.97 9.37
N GLU A 355 -14.77 -0.73 8.74
CA GLU A 355 -14.88 -0.34 7.34
C GLU A 355 -15.69 0.96 7.25
N ILE A 356 -15.19 1.92 6.48
CA ILE A 356 -15.88 3.16 6.15
C ILE A 356 -15.99 3.22 4.63
N ARG A 357 -17.21 3.23 4.10
CA ARG A 357 -17.48 3.32 2.65
C ARG A 357 -18.26 4.57 2.32
N LYS A 358 -17.96 5.24 1.21
CA LYS A 358 -18.77 6.34 0.72
C LYS A 358 -20.15 5.80 0.27
N LYS A 359 -21.23 6.48 0.65
CA LYS A 359 -22.58 6.20 0.13
C LYS A 359 -22.56 6.46 -1.37
N ILE A 360 -22.78 5.42 -2.17
CA ILE A 360 -23.03 5.59 -3.60
C ILE A 360 -24.40 6.26 -3.69
N GLU A 361 -24.44 7.53 -4.06
CA GLU A 361 -25.69 8.19 -4.42
C GLU A 361 -26.26 7.40 -5.59
N SER A 362 -27.30 6.60 -5.33
CA SER A 362 -28.06 5.95 -6.38
C SER A 362 -28.55 7.06 -7.30
N THR A 363 -27.94 7.18 -8.46
CA THR A 363 -28.31 8.13 -9.52
C THR A 363 -29.58 7.63 -10.21
N ASP A 364 -30.57 7.25 -9.40
CA ASP A 364 -31.85 6.77 -9.84
C ASP A 364 -32.66 7.99 -10.32
N GLU A 365 -32.52 8.22 -11.62
CA GLU A 365 -33.56 8.60 -12.58
C GLU A 365 -34.52 9.72 -12.12
N GLN A 366 -34.15 10.98 -12.41
CA GLN A 366 -35.13 12.05 -12.66
C GLN A 366 -35.56 12.07 -14.12
#